data_AF-A0A6G4WNM3-F1
#
_entry.id   AF-A0A6G4WNM3-F1
#
_cell.length_a   1.000
_cell.length_b   1.000
_cell.length_c   1.000
_cell.angle_alpha   90.00
_cell.angle_beta   90.00
_cell.angle_gamma   90.00
#
_symmetry.space_group_name_H-M   'P 1'
#
loop_
_entity.id
_entity.type
_entity.pdbx_description
1 polymer ?
#
loop_
_entity_poly.entity_id
_entity_poly.type
_entity_poly.pdbx_seq_one_letter_code
_entity_poly.pdbx_strand_id
1 'polypeptide(L)'
;MSDTRRKFMRVLNGETLVPPPLWLMRQAGRYLPEYRETRSKLASFLDLCYSPDHAVEVTLQPIRRYGFDAAILFSDILVIPDALGRNVRFLEGHGPQMDAIDDDGIRSLNGAGVLSHLRPVFETVRRLRIELPKETALLGFCGAPWTVATYMIAGQGTPDQAPARLFAYTHPESFEHLLMFLADISADYLVAQIDAGADALQIFDSWAGVLGEKEFEAFAIKPVARMIASVKSRRPQARIIAFAKGAGYLLKDYRRKTQADAIGLDWSVPLRFAAELQKEGPVQGNLDPMRLVAGGTALDDGIDDILQNLGNGPLIFNLGHGITPQADPDHVRALAERVRDWRG
;
A
#
# COMPACT_ATOMS: atom_id res chain seq x y z
N MET A 1 -1.36 -23.36 10.79
CA MET A 1 -2.82 -23.65 10.93
C MET A 1 -3.69 -22.39 11.17
N SER A 2 -3.15 -21.16 11.33
CA SER A 2 -4.02 -19.95 11.42
C SER A 2 -4.48 -19.42 10.04
N ASP A 3 -3.73 -19.72 8.97
CA ASP A 3 -3.93 -19.13 7.65
C ASP A 3 -5.27 -19.51 7.00
N THR A 4 -5.74 -20.74 7.24
CA THR A 4 -7.00 -21.27 6.68
C THR A 4 -8.26 -20.57 7.20
N ARG A 5 -8.18 -19.78 8.28
CA ARG A 5 -9.33 -19.02 8.79
C ARG A 5 -9.48 -17.64 8.16
N ARG A 6 -8.43 -17.08 7.57
CA ARG A 6 -8.44 -15.71 7.04
C ARG A 6 -8.76 -15.76 5.55
N LYS A 7 -9.97 -15.34 5.16
CA LYS A 7 -10.41 -15.30 3.76
C LYS A 7 -9.41 -14.56 2.87
N PHE A 8 -8.88 -13.45 3.38
CA PHE A 8 -7.87 -12.65 2.70
C PHE A 8 -6.64 -13.47 2.27
N MET A 9 -6.08 -14.28 3.19
CA MET A 9 -4.89 -15.08 2.89
C MET A 9 -5.19 -16.26 1.96
N ARG A 10 -6.39 -16.85 2.08
CA ARG A 10 -6.87 -17.88 1.14
C ARG A 10 -6.89 -17.36 -0.30
N VAL A 11 -7.43 -16.15 -0.50
CA VAL A 11 -7.40 -15.52 -1.82
C VAL A 11 -5.99 -15.20 -2.28
N LEU A 12 -5.10 -14.70 -1.41
CA LEU A 12 -3.68 -14.51 -1.77
C LEU A 12 -2.96 -15.82 -2.14
N ASN A 13 -3.43 -16.96 -1.63
CA ASN A 13 -2.96 -18.28 -2.01
C ASN A 13 -3.61 -18.82 -3.31
N GLY A 14 -4.43 -18.02 -3.99
CA GLY A 14 -5.04 -18.33 -5.29
C GLY A 14 -6.47 -18.89 -5.20
N GLU A 15 -7.06 -18.98 -4.01
CA GLU A 15 -8.43 -19.48 -3.88
C GLU A 15 -9.47 -18.43 -4.35
N THR A 16 -10.46 -18.88 -5.12
CA THR A 16 -11.64 -18.06 -5.45
C THR A 16 -12.67 -18.21 -4.34
N LEU A 17 -13.09 -17.09 -3.73
CA LEU A 17 -14.09 -17.06 -2.66
C LEU A 17 -15.28 -16.17 -3.04
N VAL A 18 -16.48 -16.60 -2.65
CA VAL A 18 -17.74 -15.87 -2.82
C VAL A 18 -18.41 -15.70 -1.44
N PRO A 19 -18.66 -14.47 -0.97
CA PRO A 19 -18.14 -13.19 -1.50
C PRO A 19 -16.61 -13.07 -1.34
N PRO A 20 -15.93 -12.25 -2.17
CA PRO A 20 -14.50 -11.98 -2.02
C PRO A 20 -14.22 -11.25 -0.69
N PRO A 21 -13.02 -11.42 -0.10
CA PRO A 21 -12.60 -10.62 1.03
C PRO A 21 -12.48 -9.14 0.65
N LEU A 22 -12.80 -8.27 1.59
CA LEU A 22 -12.87 -6.82 1.42
C LEU A 22 -12.03 -6.08 2.46
N TRP A 23 -11.25 -5.12 2.00
CA TRP A 23 -10.68 -4.04 2.80
C TRP A 23 -10.47 -2.81 1.91
N LEU A 24 -10.27 -1.63 2.50
CA LEU A 24 -10.13 -0.39 1.73
C LEU A 24 -8.82 0.33 2.03
N MET A 25 -8.11 0.76 0.99
CA MET A 25 -6.95 1.64 1.15
C MET A 25 -7.35 2.93 1.90
N ARG A 26 -6.53 3.37 2.87
CA ARG A 26 -6.85 4.48 3.79
C ARG A 26 -8.15 4.30 4.59
N GLN A 27 -8.52 3.06 4.91
CA GLN A 27 -9.65 2.76 5.82
C GLN A 27 -9.53 3.42 7.20
N ALA A 28 -8.32 3.65 7.69
CA ALA A 28 -8.08 4.52 8.84
C ALA A 28 -7.69 5.90 8.30
N GLY A 29 -8.58 6.89 8.43
CA GLY A 29 -8.32 8.20 7.85
C GLY A 29 -9.39 9.25 8.09
N ARG A 30 -9.15 10.43 7.53
CA ARG A 30 -9.90 11.68 7.78
C ARG A 30 -11.38 11.63 7.42
N TYR A 31 -11.88 10.61 6.74
CA TYR A 31 -13.32 10.48 6.51
C TYR A 31 -14.06 10.05 7.79
N LEU A 32 -13.36 9.42 8.75
CA LEU A 32 -13.92 8.99 10.03
C LEU A 32 -13.85 10.12 11.08
N PRO A 33 -14.97 10.47 11.75
CA PRO A 33 -14.98 11.40 12.88
C PRO A 33 -14.03 10.98 14.03
N GLU A 34 -14.05 9.70 14.41
CA GLU A 34 -13.22 9.11 15.47
C GLU A 34 -11.71 9.17 15.16
N TYR A 35 -11.34 9.08 13.89
CA TYR A 35 -9.97 9.31 13.45
C TYR A 35 -9.55 10.77 13.67
N ARG A 36 -10.42 11.73 13.31
CA ARG A 36 -10.13 13.17 13.49
C ARG A 36 -9.96 13.51 14.97
N GLU A 37 -10.78 12.92 15.83
CA GLU A 37 -10.66 13.08 17.29
C GLU A 37 -9.34 12.52 17.83
N THR A 38 -8.89 11.37 17.32
CA THR A 38 -7.60 10.80 17.72
C THR A 38 -6.44 11.66 17.20
N ARG A 39 -6.51 12.09 15.94
CA ARG A 39 -5.47 12.90 15.30
C ARG A 39 -5.30 14.28 15.94
N SER A 40 -6.38 14.88 16.47
CA SER A 40 -6.34 16.22 17.09
C SER A 40 -5.60 16.23 18.44
N LYS A 41 -5.36 15.07 19.05
CA LYS A 41 -4.62 14.91 20.31
C LYS A 41 -3.10 14.94 20.13
N LEU A 42 -2.61 14.98 18.88
CA LEU A 42 -1.19 14.83 18.54
C LEU A 42 -0.68 16.03 17.76
N ALA A 43 0.58 16.41 17.96
CA ALA A 43 1.16 17.56 17.28
C ALA A 43 1.37 17.27 15.79
N SER A 44 1.98 16.13 15.45
CA SER A 44 2.31 15.78 14.07
C SER A 44 1.67 14.45 13.61
N PHE A 45 1.63 14.24 12.30
CA PHE A 45 1.17 12.98 11.72
C PHE A 45 2.17 11.85 11.96
N LEU A 46 3.47 12.17 12.03
CA LEU A 46 4.50 11.19 12.40
C LEU A 46 4.38 10.79 13.87
N ASP A 47 3.96 11.69 14.76
CA ASP A 47 3.70 11.34 16.17
C ASP A 47 2.62 10.27 16.27
N LEU A 48 1.61 10.34 15.39
CA LEU A 48 0.58 9.30 15.28
C LEU A 48 1.18 7.98 14.78
N CYS A 49 2.05 8.02 13.77
CA CYS A 49 2.72 6.82 13.24
C CYS A 49 3.68 6.17 14.25
N TYR A 50 4.30 6.97 15.13
CA TYR A 50 5.31 6.54 16.11
C TYR A 50 4.77 6.35 17.53
N SER A 51 3.48 6.56 17.74
CA SER A 51 2.81 6.23 19.01
C SER A 51 2.03 4.93 18.87
N PRO A 52 2.54 3.80 19.42
CA PRO A 52 1.85 2.51 19.28
C PRO A 52 0.42 2.53 19.78
N ASP A 53 0.13 3.21 20.89
CA ASP A 53 -1.23 3.32 21.44
C ASP A 53 -2.20 3.96 20.44
N HIS A 54 -1.81 5.09 19.86
CA HIS A 54 -2.67 5.82 18.91
C HIS A 54 -2.73 5.12 17.55
N ALA A 55 -1.62 4.57 17.07
CA ALA A 55 -1.56 3.84 15.81
C ALA A 55 -2.40 2.56 15.85
N VAL A 56 -2.39 1.83 16.98
CA VAL A 56 -3.27 0.68 17.21
C VAL A 56 -4.72 1.13 17.17
N GLU A 57 -5.07 2.17 17.93
CA GLU A 57 -6.45 2.65 18.02
C GLU A 57 -7.01 3.02 16.64
N VAL A 58 -6.31 3.88 15.88
CA VAL A 58 -6.81 4.30 14.55
C VAL A 58 -6.87 3.14 13.56
N THR A 59 -5.98 2.15 13.67
CA THR A 59 -6.03 0.95 12.80
C THR A 59 -7.27 0.10 13.09
N LEU A 60 -7.70 0.01 14.36
CA LEU A 60 -8.85 -0.78 14.78
C LEU A 60 -10.20 -0.12 14.48
N GLN A 61 -10.27 1.22 14.40
CA GLN A 61 -11.50 1.97 14.10
C GLN A 61 -12.30 1.40 12.91
N PRO A 62 -11.74 1.27 11.69
CA PRO A 62 -12.48 0.71 10.55
C PRO A 62 -12.84 -0.77 10.73
N ILE A 63 -12.06 -1.54 11.49
CA ILE A 63 -12.37 -2.95 11.77
C ILE A 63 -13.61 -3.03 12.68
N ARG A 64 -13.67 -2.23 13.74
CA ARG A 64 -14.83 -2.14 14.64
C ARG A 64 -16.08 -1.64 13.90
N ARG A 65 -15.92 -0.68 12.98
CA ARG A 65 -17.03 -0.03 12.29
C ARG A 65 -17.60 -0.84 11.12
N TYR A 66 -16.72 -1.46 10.34
CA TYR A 66 -17.10 -2.10 9.07
C TYR A 66 -16.84 -3.59 9.04
N GLY A 67 -16.02 -4.15 9.93
CA GLY A 67 -15.70 -5.58 9.96
C GLY A 67 -14.88 -6.07 8.76
N PHE A 68 -14.00 -5.24 8.20
CA PHE A 68 -13.18 -5.62 7.03
C PHE A 68 -12.38 -6.92 7.27
N ASP A 69 -12.17 -7.68 6.20
CA ASP A 69 -11.43 -8.96 6.23
C ASP A 69 -9.92 -8.76 6.43
N ALA A 70 -9.43 -7.54 6.23
CA ALA A 70 -8.07 -7.14 6.54
C ALA A 70 -7.99 -5.76 7.20
N ALA A 71 -7.06 -5.63 8.13
CA ALA A 71 -6.53 -4.38 8.64
C ALA A 71 -5.20 -4.10 7.96
N ILE A 72 -4.91 -2.83 7.69
CA ILE A 72 -3.55 -2.40 7.31
C ILE A 72 -2.97 -1.57 8.43
N LEU A 73 -1.70 -1.82 8.76
CA LEU A 73 -0.91 -1.01 9.68
C LEU A 73 -1.13 0.48 9.38
N PHE A 74 -1.48 1.27 10.39
CA PHE A 74 -1.43 2.72 10.26
C PHE A 74 0.02 3.21 10.39
N SER A 75 0.58 3.67 9.28
CA SER A 75 1.93 4.25 9.19
C SER A 75 2.00 5.13 7.93
N ASP A 76 3.20 5.51 7.50
CA ASP A 76 3.42 6.23 6.24
C ASP A 76 4.53 5.59 5.40
N ILE A 77 4.49 5.78 4.07
CA ILE A 77 5.57 5.31 3.19
C ILE A 77 6.87 6.11 3.40
N LEU A 78 6.80 7.28 4.04
CA LEU A 78 7.93 8.19 4.27
C LEU A 78 8.62 8.00 5.62
N VAL A 79 8.24 7.00 6.42
CA VAL A 79 8.94 6.68 7.67
C VAL A 79 10.39 6.22 7.44
N ILE A 80 10.70 5.64 6.27
CA ILE A 80 12.08 5.29 5.89
C ILE A 80 12.90 6.56 5.63
N PRO A 81 12.49 7.50 4.76
CA PRO A 81 13.13 8.82 4.64
C PRO A 81 13.29 9.56 5.96
N ASP A 82 12.28 9.51 6.84
CA ASP A 82 12.36 10.12 8.18
C ASP A 82 13.48 9.47 9.02
N ALA A 83 13.52 8.14 9.05
CA ALA A 83 14.57 7.38 9.74
C ALA A 83 15.97 7.58 9.14
N LEU A 84 16.06 7.99 7.86
CA LEU A 84 17.29 8.41 7.18
C LEU A 84 17.67 9.88 7.44
N GLY A 85 16.96 10.56 8.34
CA GLY A 85 17.25 11.93 8.72
C GLY A 85 16.85 12.97 7.68
N ARG A 86 15.88 12.66 6.80
CA ARG A 86 15.39 13.62 5.78
C ARG A 86 14.41 14.67 6.31
N ASN A 87 14.18 14.73 7.62
CA ASN A 87 13.36 15.77 8.26
C ASN A 87 11.96 15.85 7.64
N VAL A 88 11.25 14.73 7.68
CA VAL A 88 9.92 14.60 7.05
C VAL A 88 8.89 15.37 7.86
N ARG A 89 8.07 16.16 7.16
CA ARG A 89 7.06 17.06 7.75
C ARG A 89 5.75 16.90 6.98
N PHE A 90 4.63 16.88 7.71
CA PHE A 90 3.30 16.87 7.12
C PHE A 90 2.62 18.20 7.41
N LEU A 91 2.69 19.11 6.45
CA LEU A 91 2.06 20.43 6.57
C LEU A 91 0.62 20.37 6.05
N GLU A 92 -0.30 20.98 6.80
CA GLU A 92 -1.70 21.04 6.40
C GLU A 92 -1.85 21.76 5.05
N GLY A 93 -2.59 21.15 4.13
CA GLY A 93 -2.81 21.69 2.78
C GLY A 93 -1.65 21.52 1.78
N HIS A 94 -0.43 21.21 2.23
CA HIS A 94 0.76 21.15 1.35
C HIS A 94 1.29 19.74 1.09
N GLY A 95 0.72 18.71 1.72
CA GLY A 95 1.20 17.34 1.59
C GLY A 95 2.50 17.10 2.35
N PRO A 96 3.15 15.93 2.17
CA PRO A 96 4.42 15.65 2.80
C PRO A 96 5.55 16.46 2.17
N GLN A 97 6.40 17.00 3.03
CA GLN A 97 7.63 17.70 2.70
C GLN A 97 8.81 17.05 3.42
N MET A 98 10.00 17.17 2.84
CA MET A 98 11.25 16.72 3.45
C MET A 98 12.41 17.50 2.85
N ASP A 99 13.57 17.38 3.47
CA ASP A 99 14.79 18.00 2.95
C ASP A 99 15.28 17.17 1.76
N ALA A 100 15.30 17.79 0.57
CA ALA A 100 15.71 17.15 -0.67
C ALA A 100 17.13 16.56 -0.58
N ILE A 101 17.39 15.52 -1.36
CA ILE A 101 18.69 14.85 -1.46
C ILE A 101 19.30 15.05 -2.85
N ASP A 102 20.59 15.35 -2.89
CA ASP A 102 21.39 15.48 -4.11
C ASP A 102 22.34 14.26 -4.29
N ASP A 103 23.21 14.30 -5.30
CA ASP A 103 24.12 13.18 -5.60
C ASP A 103 25.05 12.84 -4.42
N ASP A 104 25.63 13.85 -3.78
CA ASP A 104 26.52 13.66 -2.62
C ASP A 104 25.74 13.14 -1.40
N GLY A 105 24.53 13.63 -1.19
CA GLY A 105 23.61 13.12 -0.19
C GLY A 105 23.29 11.64 -0.39
N ILE A 106 23.05 11.21 -1.64
CA ILE A 106 22.79 9.80 -1.97
C ILE A 106 24.01 8.93 -1.64
N ARG A 107 25.21 9.36 -2.04
CA ARG A 107 26.46 8.61 -1.79
C ARG A 107 26.80 8.47 -0.30
N SER A 108 26.30 9.39 0.52
CA SER A 108 26.53 9.40 1.98
C SER A 108 25.42 8.71 2.79
N LEU A 109 24.38 8.18 2.12
CA LEU A 109 23.30 7.47 2.80
C LEU A 109 23.82 6.28 3.62
N ASN A 110 23.33 6.19 4.85
CA ASN A 110 23.64 5.09 5.75
C ASN A 110 22.35 4.55 6.36
N GLY A 111 22.08 3.27 6.15
CA GLY A 111 20.91 2.58 6.69
C GLY A 111 21.04 2.19 8.16
N ALA A 112 22.22 2.39 8.76
CA ALA A 112 22.45 2.07 10.17
C ALA A 112 21.47 2.84 11.06
N GLY A 113 20.74 2.10 11.91
CA GLY A 113 19.79 2.67 12.85
C GLY A 113 18.37 2.85 12.31
N VAL A 114 18.10 2.67 11.00
CA VAL A 114 16.75 2.80 10.44
C VAL A 114 15.74 1.90 11.16
N LEU A 115 16.04 0.60 11.31
CA LEU A 115 15.14 -0.32 12.03
C LEU A 115 15.03 0.03 13.52
N SER A 116 16.09 0.55 14.14
CA SER A 116 16.08 0.96 15.54
C SER A 116 15.16 2.17 15.77
N HIS A 117 15.15 3.11 14.83
CA HIS A 117 14.22 4.25 14.79
C HIS A 117 12.78 3.79 14.62
N LEU A 118 12.55 2.80 13.76
CA LEU A 118 11.22 2.27 13.43
C LEU A 118 10.69 1.22 14.43
N ARG A 119 11.36 0.99 15.56
CA ARG A 119 10.88 0.07 16.61
C ARG A 119 9.43 0.33 17.06
N PRO A 120 8.95 1.58 17.23
CA PRO A 120 7.56 1.84 17.58
C PRO A 120 6.58 1.26 16.55
N VAL A 121 6.92 1.28 15.27
CA VAL A 121 6.07 0.72 14.21
C VAL A 121 5.94 -0.80 14.36
N PHE A 122 7.03 -1.50 14.67
CA PHE A 122 6.99 -2.94 14.92
C PHE A 122 6.23 -3.29 16.20
N GLU A 123 6.27 -2.41 17.20
CA GLU A 123 5.46 -2.55 18.41
C GLU A 123 3.96 -2.42 18.10
N THR A 124 3.56 -1.45 17.27
CA THR A 124 2.19 -1.34 16.76
C THR A 124 1.74 -2.63 16.09
N VAL A 125 2.56 -3.21 15.21
CA VAL A 125 2.23 -4.48 14.52
C VAL A 125 2.01 -5.62 15.51
N ARG A 126 2.88 -5.78 16.52
CA ARG A 126 2.73 -6.82 17.56
C ARG A 126 1.43 -6.68 18.33
N ARG A 127 1.11 -5.46 18.77
CA ARG A 127 -0.12 -5.15 19.51
C ARG A 127 -1.36 -5.39 18.67
N LEU A 128 -1.36 -4.92 17.42
CA LEU A 128 -2.45 -5.18 16.46
C LEU A 128 -2.67 -6.67 16.24
N ARG A 129 -1.61 -7.47 16.11
CA ARG A 129 -1.80 -8.91 15.89
C ARG A 129 -2.47 -9.59 17.09
N ILE A 130 -2.27 -9.09 18.30
CA ILE A 130 -2.95 -9.57 19.52
C ILE A 130 -4.40 -9.10 19.57
N GLU A 131 -4.66 -7.83 19.24
CA GLU A 131 -5.98 -7.19 19.40
C GLU A 131 -6.96 -7.49 18.25
N LEU A 132 -6.46 -7.72 17.04
CA LEU A 132 -7.30 -7.99 15.87
C LEU A 132 -8.02 -9.34 15.98
N PRO A 133 -9.28 -9.44 15.51
CA PRO A 133 -9.96 -10.72 15.35
C PRO A 133 -9.10 -11.74 14.58
N LYS A 134 -9.25 -13.03 14.92
CA LYS A 134 -8.39 -14.09 14.37
C LYS A 134 -8.56 -14.25 12.86
N GLU A 135 -9.76 -13.96 12.38
CA GLU A 135 -10.20 -13.98 10.99
C GLU A 135 -9.74 -12.77 10.17
N THR A 136 -9.40 -11.65 10.84
CA THR A 136 -8.90 -10.43 10.17
C THR A 136 -7.39 -10.56 9.91
N ALA A 137 -7.00 -10.45 8.64
CA ALA A 137 -5.59 -10.38 8.26
C ALA A 137 -4.98 -9.03 8.66
N LEU A 138 -3.71 -9.01 9.06
CA LEU A 138 -2.95 -7.79 9.28
C LEU A 138 -1.96 -7.59 8.14
N LEU A 139 -2.08 -6.46 7.44
CA LEU A 139 -1.18 -6.06 6.37
C LEU A 139 -0.10 -5.13 6.92
N GLY A 140 1.16 -5.52 6.71
CA GLY A 140 2.28 -4.60 6.72
C GLY A 140 2.44 -3.91 5.37
N PHE A 141 3.19 -2.81 5.30
CA PHE A 141 3.44 -2.14 4.02
C PHE A 141 4.68 -1.27 4.01
N CYS A 142 5.08 -0.85 2.81
CA CYS A 142 6.03 0.24 2.58
C CYS A 142 5.78 0.92 1.23
N GLY A 143 6.48 2.01 0.97
CA GLY A 143 6.56 2.60 -0.37
C GLY A 143 7.50 1.81 -1.28
N ALA A 144 7.23 1.83 -2.58
CA ALA A 144 8.17 1.33 -3.58
C ALA A 144 9.36 2.30 -3.75
N PRO A 145 10.56 1.81 -4.12
CA PRO A 145 11.76 2.65 -4.21
C PRO A 145 11.63 3.82 -5.16
N TRP A 146 10.98 3.67 -6.34
CA TRP A 146 10.69 4.79 -7.24
C TRP A 146 9.89 5.90 -6.55
N THR A 147 8.78 5.52 -5.91
CA THR A 147 7.92 6.47 -5.21
C THR A 147 8.67 7.17 -4.07
N VAL A 148 9.44 6.43 -3.27
CA VAL A 148 10.19 7.01 -2.13
C VAL A 148 11.33 7.90 -2.62
N ALA A 149 12.09 7.47 -3.63
CA ALA A 149 13.15 8.26 -4.25
C ALA A 149 12.60 9.56 -4.84
N THR A 150 11.42 9.52 -5.45
CA THR A 150 10.75 10.72 -5.97
C THR A 150 10.59 11.79 -4.91
N TYR A 151 10.09 11.41 -3.73
CA TYR A 151 9.95 12.33 -2.61
C TYR A 151 11.31 12.82 -2.09
N MET A 152 12.30 11.93 -1.99
CA MET A 152 13.63 12.30 -1.49
C MET A 152 14.34 13.28 -2.44
N ILE A 153 14.25 13.10 -3.75
CA ILE A 153 14.88 14.00 -4.74
C ILE A 153 14.20 15.36 -4.76
N ALA A 154 12.87 15.40 -4.80
CA ALA A 154 12.13 16.65 -4.94
C ALA A 154 11.85 17.36 -3.61
N GLY A 155 12.03 16.67 -2.48
CA GLY A 155 11.57 17.11 -1.17
C GLY A 155 10.05 17.05 -0.97
N GLN A 156 9.28 16.71 -2.01
CA GLN A 156 7.82 16.63 -2.03
C GLN A 156 7.35 15.88 -3.28
N GLY A 157 6.06 15.54 -3.37
CA GLY A 157 5.50 15.02 -4.62
C GLY A 157 5.16 16.15 -5.60
N THR A 158 5.34 15.95 -6.90
CA THR A 158 4.82 16.84 -7.95
C THR A 158 3.75 16.13 -8.78
N PRO A 159 3.01 16.77 -9.70
CA PRO A 159 2.04 16.05 -10.54
C PRO A 159 2.67 15.00 -11.47
N ASP A 160 3.87 15.27 -11.99
CA ASP A 160 4.52 14.47 -13.03
C ASP A 160 5.88 13.89 -12.61
N GLN A 161 6.29 14.13 -11.36
CA GLN A 161 7.60 13.77 -10.80
C GLN A 161 8.78 14.22 -11.66
N ALA A 162 8.66 15.37 -12.36
CA ALA A 162 9.72 15.91 -13.20
C ALA A 162 11.11 15.97 -12.55
N PRO A 163 11.27 16.42 -11.28
CA PRO A 163 12.60 16.48 -10.66
C PRO A 163 13.27 15.11 -10.56
N ALA A 164 12.52 14.07 -10.17
CA ALA A 164 13.04 12.71 -10.03
C ALA A 164 13.39 12.08 -11.38
N ARG A 165 12.55 12.27 -12.40
CA ARG A 165 12.82 11.78 -13.76
C ARG A 165 14.05 12.47 -14.35
N LEU A 166 14.16 13.79 -14.21
CA LEU A 166 15.32 14.55 -14.69
C LEU A 166 16.61 14.10 -13.98
N PHE A 167 16.55 13.90 -12.66
CA PHE A 167 17.68 13.37 -11.90
C PHE A 167 18.09 11.98 -12.43
N ALA A 168 17.14 11.08 -12.65
CA ALA A 168 17.41 9.75 -13.20
C ALA A 168 18.09 9.78 -14.58
N TYR A 169 17.74 10.75 -15.43
CA TYR A 169 18.35 10.90 -16.75
C TYR A 169 19.74 11.54 -16.72
N THR A 170 19.99 12.41 -15.74
CA THR A 170 21.24 13.17 -15.64
C THR A 170 22.28 12.50 -14.75
N HIS A 171 21.84 11.68 -13.79
CA HIS A 171 22.68 10.98 -12.80
C HIS A 171 22.25 9.49 -12.67
N PRO A 172 22.27 8.71 -13.76
CA PRO A 172 21.68 7.37 -13.79
C PRO A 172 22.29 6.39 -12.77
N GLU A 173 23.61 6.43 -12.58
CA GLU A 173 24.30 5.54 -11.62
C GLU A 173 23.91 5.86 -10.17
N SER A 174 23.82 7.14 -9.83
CA SER A 174 23.39 7.59 -8.51
C SER A 174 21.94 7.25 -8.23
N PHE A 175 21.08 7.45 -9.23
CA PHE A 175 19.68 7.11 -9.10
C PHE A 175 19.47 5.61 -8.94
N GLU A 176 20.20 4.79 -9.71
CA GLU A 176 20.20 3.33 -9.52
C GLU A 176 20.69 2.95 -8.12
N HIS A 177 21.77 3.58 -7.63
CA HIS A 177 22.25 3.37 -6.27
C HIS A 177 21.17 3.67 -5.21
N LEU A 178 20.50 4.82 -5.31
CA LEU A 178 19.41 5.21 -4.42
C LEU A 178 18.27 4.18 -4.44
N LEU A 179 17.84 3.73 -5.63
CA LEU A 179 16.77 2.74 -5.75
C LEU A 179 17.15 1.39 -5.11
N MET A 180 18.39 0.92 -5.31
CA MET A 180 18.85 -0.34 -4.72
C MET A 180 19.03 -0.22 -3.20
N PHE A 181 19.54 0.91 -2.71
CA PHE A 181 19.63 1.20 -1.28
C PHE A 181 18.25 1.18 -0.62
N LEU A 182 17.27 1.89 -1.20
CA LEU A 182 15.90 1.92 -0.71
C LEU A 182 15.23 0.55 -0.80
N ALA A 183 15.52 -0.25 -1.83
CA ALA A 183 15.03 -1.61 -1.94
C ALA A 183 15.53 -2.49 -0.78
N ASP A 184 16.81 -2.42 -0.44
CA ASP A 184 17.39 -3.24 0.63
C ASP A 184 16.84 -2.87 2.00
N ILE A 185 16.80 -1.57 2.32
CA ILE A 185 16.24 -1.06 3.58
C ILE A 185 14.74 -1.34 3.69
N SER A 186 13.99 -1.21 2.60
CA SER A 186 12.57 -1.51 2.59
C SER A 186 12.33 -3.01 2.79
N ALA A 187 13.17 -3.88 2.23
CA ALA A 187 13.06 -5.32 2.46
C ALA A 187 13.31 -5.68 3.93
N ASP A 188 14.31 -5.06 4.57
CA ASP A 188 14.56 -5.22 6.01
C ASP A 188 13.38 -4.77 6.87
N TYR A 189 12.80 -3.61 6.53
CA TYR A 189 11.61 -3.08 7.19
C TYR A 189 10.40 -4.00 7.04
N LEU A 190 10.17 -4.55 5.85
CA LEU A 190 9.08 -5.49 5.56
C LEU A 190 9.26 -6.84 6.29
N VAL A 191 10.48 -7.37 6.37
CA VAL A 191 10.76 -8.59 7.16
C VAL A 191 10.48 -8.35 8.64
N ALA A 192 10.89 -7.20 9.17
CA ALA A 192 10.60 -6.84 10.57
C ALA A 192 9.10 -6.72 10.85
N GLN A 193 8.29 -6.27 9.89
CA GLN A 193 6.82 -6.25 10.01
C GLN A 193 6.22 -7.66 10.01
N ILE A 194 6.70 -8.58 9.15
CA ILE A 194 6.29 -9.99 9.19
C ILE A 194 6.61 -10.59 10.57
N ASP A 195 7.84 -10.39 11.04
CA ASP A 195 8.30 -10.93 12.32
C ASP A 195 7.54 -10.37 13.53
N ALA A 196 7.04 -9.14 13.39
CA ALA A 196 6.19 -8.51 14.38
C ALA A 196 4.74 -9.01 14.35
N GLY A 197 4.29 -9.65 13.26
CA GLY A 197 2.97 -10.29 13.19
C GLY A 197 2.10 -9.90 11.98
N ALA A 198 2.64 -9.21 10.97
CA ALA A 198 1.93 -9.03 9.71
C ALA A 198 1.72 -10.37 8.99
N ASP A 199 0.51 -10.62 8.49
CA ASP A 199 0.16 -11.84 7.75
C ASP A 199 0.55 -11.74 6.26
N ALA A 200 0.46 -10.53 5.69
CA ALA A 200 0.87 -10.23 4.32
C ALA A 200 1.44 -8.80 4.24
N LEU A 201 2.05 -8.49 3.10
CA LEU A 201 2.71 -7.21 2.86
C LEU A 201 2.16 -6.55 1.60
N GLN A 202 2.11 -5.21 1.59
CA GLN A 202 1.82 -4.43 0.40
C GLN A 202 2.93 -3.42 0.07
N ILE A 203 3.34 -3.38 -1.19
CA ILE A 203 4.29 -2.40 -1.72
C ILE A 203 3.51 -1.38 -2.55
N PHE A 204 3.59 -0.10 -2.16
CA PHE A 204 2.89 0.99 -2.82
C PHE A 204 3.81 1.78 -3.74
N ASP A 205 3.65 1.60 -5.04
CA ASP A 205 4.26 2.47 -6.06
C ASP A 205 3.23 3.48 -6.59
N SER A 206 3.04 4.55 -5.82
CA SER A 206 1.99 5.56 -6.07
C SER A 206 2.28 6.44 -7.29
N TRP A 207 3.54 6.49 -7.72
CA TRP A 207 4.01 7.34 -8.82
C TRP A 207 4.43 6.55 -10.06
N ALA A 208 4.13 5.25 -10.14
CA ALA A 208 4.57 4.43 -11.28
C ALA A 208 4.01 4.90 -12.63
N GLY A 209 2.79 5.46 -12.66
CA GLY A 209 2.09 5.85 -13.89
C GLY A 209 2.69 7.02 -14.68
N VAL A 210 3.75 7.67 -14.19
CA VAL A 210 4.46 8.72 -14.95
C VAL A 210 5.67 8.20 -15.73
N LEU A 211 5.97 6.90 -15.61
CA LEU A 211 7.12 6.25 -16.22
C LEU A 211 6.78 5.71 -17.62
N GLY A 212 7.72 5.86 -18.56
CA GLY A 212 7.70 5.14 -19.82
C GLY A 212 8.07 3.67 -19.63
N GLU A 213 7.96 2.85 -20.69
CA GLU A 213 8.21 1.41 -20.61
C GLU A 213 9.62 1.07 -20.07
N LYS A 214 10.66 1.77 -20.57
CA LYS A 214 12.05 1.54 -20.14
C LYS A 214 12.25 1.96 -18.69
N GLU A 215 11.71 3.11 -18.31
CA GLU A 215 11.82 3.64 -16.96
C GLU A 215 11.01 2.82 -15.96
N PHE A 216 9.85 2.27 -16.37
CA PHE A 216 9.05 1.37 -15.54
C PHE A 216 9.81 0.06 -15.26
N GLU A 217 10.49 -0.50 -16.25
CA GLU A 217 11.37 -1.67 -16.04
C GLU A 217 12.51 -1.35 -15.06
N ALA A 218 13.21 -0.24 -15.28
CA ALA A 218 14.39 0.12 -14.52
C ALA A 218 14.06 0.61 -13.09
N PHE A 219 13.01 1.41 -12.93
CA PHE A 219 12.75 2.16 -11.71
C PHE A 219 11.60 1.60 -10.88
N ALA A 220 10.62 0.92 -11.49
CA ALA A 220 9.52 0.30 -10.75
C ALA A 220 9.74 -1.21 -10.58
N ILE A 221 9.95 -1.95 -11.68
CA ILE A 221 10.06 -3.42 -11.65
C ILE A 221 11.33 -3.88 -10.95
N LYS A 222 12.50 -3.48 -11.45
CA LYS A 222 13.80 -3.97 -10.94
C LYS A 222 13.95 -3.82 -9.42
N PRO A 223 13.72 -2.63 -8.81
CA PRO A 223 13.84 -2.49 -7.36
C PRO A 223 12.75 -3.25 -6.58
N VAL A 224 11.50 -3.29 -7.05
CA VAL A 224 10.44 -4.08 -6.39
C VAL A 224 10.73 -5.58 -6.44
N ALA A 225 11.24 -6.08 -7.57
CA ALA A 225 11.68 -7.47 -7.71
C ALA A 225 12.80 -7.81 -6.71
N ARG A 226 13.80 -6.91 -6.57
CA ARG A 226 14.87 -7.06 -5.57
C ARG A 226 14.32 -7.12 -4.14
N MET A 227 13.38 -6.23 -3.80
CA MET A 227 12.72 -6.23 -2.49
C MET A 227 12.02 -7.56 -2.21
N ILE A 228 11.18 -8.01 -3.15
CA ILE A 228 10.41 -9.25 -3.01
C ILE A 228 11.35 -10.45 -2.88
N ALA A 229 12.39 -10.53 -3.70
CA ALA A 229 13.39 -11.60 -3.61
C ALA A 229 14.11 -11.60 -2.25
N SER A 230 14.49 -10.43 -1.73
CA SER A 230 15.14 -10.27 -0.44
C SER A 230 14.22 -10.62 0.74
N VAL A 231 12.93 -10.27 0.68
CA VAL A 231 11.95 -10.68 1.70
C VAL A 231 11.75 -12.19 1.64
N LYS A 232 11.48 -12.77 0.46
CA LYS A 232 11.18 -14.20 0.29
C LYS A 232 12.37 -15.11 0.58
N SER A 233 13.61 -14.66 0.38
CA SER A 233 14.79 -15.45 0.79
C SER A 233 14.88 -15.63 2.31
N ARG A 234 14.36 -14.68 3.08
CA ARG A 234 14.34 -14.70 4.56
C ARG A 234 13.03 -15.26 5.11
N ARG A 235 11.91 -15.02 4.43
CA ARG A 235 10.56 -15.47 4.78
C ARG A 235 9.89 -16.08 3.54
N PRO A 236 10.18 -17.36 3.20
CA PRO A 236 9.68 -17.98 1.98
C PRO A 236 8.16 -18.04 1.84
N GLN A 237 7.42 -17.97 2.96
CA GLN A 237 5.95 -17.97 2.98
C GLN A 237 5.35 -16.55 2.89
N ALA A 238 6.17 -15.51 2.82
CA ALA A 238 5.67 -14.13 2.74
C ALA A 238 4.80 -13.95 1.50
N ARG A 239 3.60 -13.41 1.70
CA ARG A 239 2.69 -13.00 0.62
C ARG A 239 2.77 -11.51 0.41
N ILE A 240 3.02 -11.10 -0.83
CA ILE A 240 3.31 -9.71 -1.18
C ILE A 240 2.40 -9.25 -2.31
N ILE A 241 1.70 -8.15 -2.07
CA ILE A 241 0.88 -7.42 -3.03
C ILE A 241 1.71 -6.26 -3.58
N ALA A 242 1.88 -6.19 -4.90
CA ALA A 242 2.53 -5.06 -5.55
C ALA A 242 1.48 -4.17 -6.23
N PHE A 243 1.41 -2.90 -5.82
CA PHE A 243 0.47 -1.92 -6.35
C PHE A 243 1.23 -0.82 -7.09
N ALA A 244 1.17 -0.84 -8.43
CA ALA A 244 1.76 0.18 -9.29
C ALA A 244 0.67 1.06 -9.91
N LYS A 245 0.37 2.19 -9.25
CA LYS A 245 -0.72 3.07 -9.63
C LYS A 245 -0.43 3.74 -10.97
N GLY A 246 -1.41 3.73 -11.86
CA GLY A 246 -1.37 4.34 -13.18
C GLY A 246 -0.50 3.58 -14.18
N ALA A 247 -0.01 2.39 -13.84
CA ALA A 247 0.84 1.60 -14.74
C ALA A 247 0.06 1.05 -15.96
N GLY A 248 -1.28 0.97 -15.89
CA GLY A 248 -2.12 0.57 -17.02
C GLY A 248 -1.65 -0.74 -17.67
N TYR A 249 -1.40 -0.72 -18.98
CA TYR A 249 -0.96 -1.90 -19.73
C TYR A 249 0.40 -2.46 -19.29
N LEU A 250 1.26 -1.66 -18.66
CA LEU A 250 2.56 -2.10 -18.14
C LEU A 250 2.43 -3.14 -17.01
N LEU A 251 1.22 -3.36 -16.49
CA LEU A 251 0.94 -4.44 -15.54
C LEU A 251 0.98 -5.85 -16.17
N LYS A 252 0.97 -5.98 -17.50
CA LYS A 252 0.81 -7.26 -18.23
C LYS A 252 1.81 -8.34 -17.83
N ASP A 253 3.04 -7.96 -17.52
CA ASP A 253 4.12 -8.85 -17.10
C ASP A 253 4.70 -8.47 -15.73
N TYR A 254 4.12 -7.46 -15.08
CA TYR A 254 4.57 -6.93 -13.79
C TYR A 254 4.62 -8.00 -12.69
N ARG A 255 3.60 -8.87 -12.59
CA ARG A 255 3.60 -9.98 -11.61
C ARG A 255 4.78 -10.90 -11.82
N ARG A 256 5.00 -11.37 -13.05
CA ARG A 256 6.10 -12.29 -13.39
C ARG A 256 7.45 -11.65 -13.17
N LYS A 257 7.63 -10.38 -13.54
CA LYS A 257 8.92 -9.71 -13.40
C LYS A 257 9.25 -9.37 -11.94
N THR A 258 8.25 -9.05 -11.13
CA THR A 258 8.45 -8.73 -9.69
C THR A 258 8.36 -9.94 -8.77
N GLN A 259 7.77 -11.05 -9.23
CA GLN A 259 7.46 -12.24 -8.41
C GLN A 259 6.48 -11.96 -7.25
N ALA A 260 5.65 -10.92 -7.39
CA ALA A 260 4.57 -10.61 -6.46
C ALA A 260 3.48 -11.70 -6.47
N ASP A 261 2.85 -11.95 -5.33
CA ASP A 261 1.77 -12.92 -5.21
C ASP A 261 0.45 -12.36 -5.72
N ALA A 262 0.23 -11.04 -5.58
CA ALA A 262 -0.94 -10.35 -6.10
C ALA A 262 -0.57 -8.99 -6.71
N ILE A 263 -1.40 -8.53 -7.65
CA ILE A 263 -1.27 -7.19 -8.25
C ILE A 263 -2.44 -6.34 -7.81
N GLY A 264 -2.14 -5.17 -7.24
CA GLY A 264 -3.14 -4.15 -6.98
C GLY A 264 -3.42 -3.31 -8.24
N LEU A 265 -4.68 -2.99 -8.46
CA LEU A 265 -5.17 -2.33 -9.67
C LEU A 265 -5.85 -1.01 -9.31
N ASP A 266 -5.56 0.05 -10.05
CA ASP A 266 -6.33 1.30 -9.98
C ASP A 266 -7.52 1.29 -10.96
N TRP A 267 -8.39 2.29 -10.85
CA TRP A 267 -9.63 2.35 -11.61
C TRP A 267 -9.45 2.62 -13.11
N SER A 268 -8.26 3.03 -13.56
CA SER A 268 -7.97 3.21 -14.98
C SER A 268 -7.73 1.88 -15.71
N VAL A 269 -7.48 0.80 -14.96
CA VAL A 269 -7.30 -0.54 -15.52
C VAL A 269 -8.65 -1.09 -16.01
N PRO A 270 -8.83 -1.36 -17.32
CA PRO A 270 -10.08 -1.93 -17.82
C PRO A 270 -10.35 -3.32 -17.22
N LEU A 271 -11.59 -3.60 -16.82
CA LEU A 271 -11.95 -4.88 -16.17
C LEU A 271 -11.61 -6.11 -17.02
N ARG A 272 -11.72 -6.00 -18.35
CA ARG A 272 -11.28 -7.08 -19.26
C ARG A 272 -9.80 -7.39 -19.11
N PHE A 273 -8.96 -6.35 -18.99
CA PHE A 273 -7.53 -6.54 -18.79
C PHE A 273 -7.23 -7.03 -17.37
N ALA A 274 -7.95 -6.54 -16.36
CA ALA A 274 -7.89 -7.07 -15.00
C ALA A 274 -8.21 -8.57 -14.94
N ALA A 275 -9.21 -9.04 -15.69
CA ALA A 275 -9.56 -10.45 -15.80
C ALA A 275 -8.45 -11.28 -16.46
N GLU A 276 -7.75 -10.73 -17.46
CA GLU A 276 -6.55 -11.38 -18.02
C GLU A 276 -5.43 -11.52 -16.98
N LEU A 277 -5.15 -10.46 -16.21
CA LEU A 277 -4.15 -10.51 -15.12
C LEU A 277 -4.55 -11.50 -14.02
N GLN A 278 -5.86 -11.65 -13.77
CA GLN A 278 -6.41 -12.57 -12.77
C GLN A 278 -6.19 -14.05 -13.13
N LYS A 279 -6.10 -14.39 -14.43
CA LYS A 279 -5.77 -15.75 -14.87
C LYS A 279 -4.40 -16.23 -14.37
N GLU A 280 -3.49 -15.29 -14.12
CA GLU A 280 -2.15 -15.60 -13.59
C GLU A 280 -2.12 -15.65 -12.04
N GLY A 281 -3.24 -15.40 -11.35
CA GLY A 281 -3.29 -15.28 -9.88
C GLY A 281 -4.02 -14.04 -9.34
N PRO A 282 -4.00 -13.83 -8.01
CA PRO A 282 -4.88 -12.89 -7.31
C PRO A 282 -4.73 -11.42 -7.71
N VAL A 283 -5.86 -10.73 -7.88
CA VAL A 283 -5.90 -9.28 -8.12
C VAL A 283 -6.61 -8.56 -6.96
N GLN A 284 -6.21 -7.32 -6.70
CA GLN A 284 -6.80 -6.46 -5.67
C GLN A 284 -7.29 -5.14 -6.26
N GLY A 285 -8.52 -4.73 -5.97
CA GLY A 285 -9.10 -3.49 -6.50
C GLY A 285 -10.46 -3.71 -7.17
N ASN A 286 -10.90 -2.81 -8.06
CA ASN A 286 -10.22 -1.58 -8.47
C ASN A 286 -11.14 -0.34 -8.48
N LEU A 287 -12.13 -0.31 -7.59
CA LEU A 287 -13.19 0.71 -7.59
C LEU A 287 -12.65 2.14 -7.49
N ASP A 288 -13.12 3.04 -8.35
CA ASP A 288 -12.79 4.47 -8.27
C ASP A 288 -13.25 5.06 -6.92
N PRO A 289 -12.36 5.63 -6.10
CA PRO A 289 -12.74 6.30 -4.85
C PRO A 289 -13.79 7.41 -5.03
N MET A 290 -13.90 8.02 -6.21
CA MET A 290 -14.93 9.04 -6.47
C MET A 290 -16.33 8.45 -6.58
N ARG A 291 -16.47 7.18 -6.96
CA ARG A 291 -17.77 6.47 -6.88
C ARG A 291 -18.20 6.28 -5.43
N LEU A 292 -17.26 6.02 -4.53
CA LEU A 292 -17.53 5.96 -3.08
C LEU A 292 -17.94 7.33 -2.52
N VAL A 293 -17.33 8.42 -2.98
CA VAL A 293 -17.77 9.77 -2.61
C VAL A 293 -19.19 10.04 -3.12
N ALA A 294 -19.48 9.68 -4.37
CA ALA A 294 -20.80 9.89 -4.98
C ALA A 294 -21.91 9.08 -4.32
N GLY A 295 -21.64 7.82 -3.94
CA GLY A 295 -22.64 6.90 -3.39
C GLY A 295 -23.70 6.48 -4.42
N GLY A 296 -24.81 5.93 -3.92
CA GLY A 296 -25.98 5.55 -4.71
C GLY A 296 -25.66 4.66 -5.92
N THR A 297 -26.33 4.92 -7.04
CA THR A 297 -26.20 4.14 -8.28
C THR A 297 -24.77 4.09 -8.81
N ALA A 298 -24.00 5.18 -8.73
CA ALA A 298 -22.62 5.19 -9.22
C ALA A 298 -21.71 4.25 -8.42
N LEU A 299 -21.96 4.13 -7.12
CA LEU A 299 -21.27 3.19 -6.24
C LEU A 299 -21.72 1.75 -6.52
N ASP A 300 -23.02 1.52 -6.56
CA ASP A 300 -23.63 0.20 -6.78
C ASP A 300 -23.18 -0.41 -8.12
N ASP A 301 -23.31 0.34 -9.22
CA ASP A 301 -22.91 -0.11 -10.55
C ASP A 301 -21.42 -0.46 -10.59
N GLY A 302 -20.58 0.36 -9.94
CA GLY A 302 -19.14 0.14 -9.92
C GLY A 302 -18.74 -1.11 -9.13
N ILE A 303 -19.45 -1.40 -8.03
CA ILE A 303 -19.25 -2.63 -7.25
C ILE A 303 -19.70 -3.84 -8.07
N ASP A 304 -20.89 -3.77 -8.67
CA ASP A 304 -21.47 -4.86 -9.44
C ASP A 304 -20.63 -5.20 -10.67
N ASP A 305 -20.16 -4.20 -11.40
CA ASP A 305 -19.28 -4.38 -12.56
C ASP A 305 -18.01 -5.17 -12.18
N ILE A 306 -17.37 -4.80 -11.06
CA ILE A 306 -16.18 -5.49 -10.56
C ILE A 306 -16.50 -6.93 -10.18
N LEU A 307 -17.57 -7.15 -9.41
CA LEU A 307 -17.95 -8.47 -8.93
C LEU A 307 -18.35 -9.40 -10.09
N GLN A 308 -19.10 -8.91 -11.07
CA GLN A 308 -19.49 -9.68 -12.25
C GLN A 308 -18.28 -10.09 -13.11
N ASN A 309 -17.27 -9.21 -13.25
CA ASN A 309 -16.13 -9.47 -14.11
C ASN A 309 -14.99 -10.23 -13.41
N LEU A 310 -14.79 -10.03 -12.10
CA LEU A 310 -13.63 -10.51 -11.35
C LEU A 310 -13.98 -11.41 -10.17
N GLY A 311 -15.24 -11.42 -9.70
CA GLY A 311 -15.64 -12.14 -8.50
C GLY A 311 -15.56 -13.67 -8.62
N ASN A 312 -15.57 -14.20 -9.85
CA ASN A 312 -15.41 -15.63 -10.13
C ASN A 312 -13.93 -16.08 -10.18
N GLY A 313 -12.99 -15.19 -9.90
CA GLY A 313 -11.56 -15.50 -9.75
C GLY A 313 -11.03 -15.09 -8.38
N PRO A 314 -9.72 -15.28 -8.11
CA PRO A 314 -9.10 -14.81 -6.88
C PRO A 314 -9.10 -13.28 -6.83
N LEU A 315 -10.08 -12.71 -6.15
CA LEU A 315 -10.32 -11.26 -6.02
C LEU A 315 -10.26 -10.86 -4.56
N ILE A 316 -9.48 -9.82 -4.27
CA ILE A 316 -9.59 -9.03 -3.05
C ILE A 316 -10.28 -7.73 -3.44
N PHE A 317 -11.54 -7.55 -3.04
CA PHE A 317 -12.26 -6.33 -3.35
C PHE A 317 -11.61 -5.17 -2.59
N ASN A 318 -11.31 -4.10 -3.32
CA ASN A 318 -10.73 -2.87 -2.77
C ASN A 318 -11.05 -1.70 -3.71
N LEU A 319 -10.74 -0.49 -3.25
CA LEU A 319 -10.64 0.67 -4.12
C LEU A 319 -9.39 0.59 -5.00
N GLY A 320 -9.37 1.41 -6.05
CA GLY A 320 -8.19 1.64 -6.89
C GLY A 320 -7.21 2.66 -6.30
N HIS A 321 -7.60 3.38 -5.25
CA HIS A 321 -6.71 4.18 -4.39
C HIS A 321 -7.38 4.46 -3.04
N GLY A 322 -6.72 5.20 -2.15
CA GLY A 322 -7.24 5.40 -0.80
C GLY A 322 -8.52 6.22 -0.73
N ILE A 323 -9.36 5.92 0.26
CA ILE A 323 -10.53 6.73 0.63
C ILE A 323 -10.10 8.21 0.79
N THR A 324 -10.90 9.12 0.24
CA THR A 324 -10.64 10.56 0.34
C THR A 324 -11.40 11.17 1.53
N PRO A 325 -10.95 12.33 2.06
CA PRO A 325 -11.62 12.97 3.20
C PRO A 325 -13.10 13.33 2.98
N GLN A 326 -13.53 13.45 1.72
CA GLN A 326 -14.90 13.76 1.32
C GLN A 326 -15.85 12.56 1.35
N ALA A 327 -15.33 11.34 1.48
CA ALA A 327 -16.16 10.15 1.50
C ALA A 327 -17.08 10.14 2.74
N ASP A 328 -18.32 9.72 2.54
CA ASP A 328 -19.27 9.53 3.62
C ASP A 328 -19.03 8.14 4.28
N PRO A 329 -18.85 8.07 5.61
CA PRO A 329 -18.79 6.80 6.33
C PRO A 329 -19.96 5.84 6.08
N ASP A 330 -21.14 6.33 5.72
CA ASP A 330 -22.31 5.50 5.40
C ASP A 330 -22.22 4.90 4.00
N HIS A 331 -21.60 5.59 3.03
CA HIS A 331 -21.29 5.00 1.73
C HIS A 331 -20.28 3.85 1.86
N VAL A 332 -19.32 3.96 2.78
CA VAL A 332 -18.37 2.86 3.07
C VAL A 332 -19.10 1.65 3.65
N ARG A 333 -20.11 1.87 4.50
CA ARG A 333 -20.96 0.79 5.02
C ARG A 333 -21.75 0.11 3.90
N ALA A 334 -22.43 0.90 3.08
CA ALA A 334 -23.21 0.40 1.95
C ALA A 334 -22.35 -0.42 0.97
N LEU A 335 -21.13 0.05 0.66
CA LEU A 335 -20.16 -0.72 -0.12
C LEU A 335 -19.87 -2.07 0.52
N ALA A 336 -19.55 -2.08 1.82
CA ALA A 336 -19.18 -3.30 2.52
C ALA A 336 -20.31 -4.32 2.60
N GLU A 337 -21.54 -3.85 2.83
CA GLU A 337 -22.74 -4.68 2.83
C GLU A 337 -22.98 -5.27 1.43
N ARG A 338 -22.96 -4.44 0.38
CA ARG A 338 -23.19 -4.89 -1.00
C ARG A 338 -22.18 -5.95 -1.45
N VAL A 339 -20.89 -5.76 -1.19
CA VAL A 339 -19.85 -6.75 -1.53
C VAL A 339 -20.08 -8.06 -0.78
N ARG A 340 -20.48 -8.00 0.50
CA ARG A 340 -20.77 -9.20 1.31
C ARG A 340 -22.05 -9.92 0.91
N ASP A 341 -22.99 -9.22 0.30
CA ASP A 341 -24.26 -9.79 -0.16
C ASP A 341 -24.17 -10.43 -1.55
N TRP A 342 -23.05 -10.29 -2.24
CA TRP A 342 -22.81 -10.98 -3.49
C TRP A 342 -22.79 -12.51 -3.32
N ARG A 343 -23.43 -13.23 -4.25
CA ARG A 343 -23.63 -14.70 -4.18
C ARG A 343 -23.13 -15.47 -5.41
N GLY A 344 -22.49 -14.80 -6.37
CA GLY A 344 -22.10 -15.39 -7.66
C GLY A 344 -22.97 -14.86 -8.78
#